data_AF-A0A9D2G9A9-F1
#
_entry.id   AF-A0A9D2G9A9-F1
#
_cell.length_a   1.000
_cell.length_b   1.000
_cell.length_c   1.000
_cell.angle_alpha   90.00
_cell.angle_beta   90.00
_cell.angle_gamma   90.00
#
_symmetry.space_group_name_H-M   'P 1'
#
loop_
_entity.id
_entity.type
_entity.pdbx_description
1 polymer ?
#
loop_
_entity_poly.entity_id
_entity_poly.type
_entity_poly.pdbx_seq_one_letter_code
_entity_poly.pdbx_strand_id
1 'polypeptide(L)'
;MAAVLCMAVLGTAYVLLKKKAKAKALVCKAAATCVPFLLLTADFLASESGSPGAVLYGWTAGALLFYIAADVLLECRFVIGAAAFSCGHICMAAGFLTGGELTNSAGTVPGQAALAAGCLALTVMFVAAACLALRKYLPHLKTKRLLLPAVSYVVILSMMASLAVSAGIRSGGERGAVTAAGGICFVISDILLGINRLGRKRSSARGAAVLILYYISVYLLALRVWAY
;
A
#
# COMPACT_ATOMS: atom_id res chain seq x y z
N MET A 1 2.81 -14.91 13.22
CA MET A 1 3.74 -15.87 12.56
C MET A 1 3.05 -16.73 11.50
N ALA A 2 1.97 -17.44 11.81
CA ALA A 2 1.25 -18.29 10.83
C ALA A 2 0.77 -17.53 9.57
N ALA A 3 0.29 -16.30 9.73
CA ALA A 3 -0.15 -15.48 8.60
C ALA A 3 0.97 -15.08 7.64
N VAL A 4 2.13 -14.67 8.17
CA VAL A 4 3.32 -14.35 7.37
C VAL A 4 3.80 -15.57 6.60
N LEU A 5 3.82 -16.75 7.23
CA LEU A 5 4.16 -18.01 6.57
C LEU A 5 3.15 -18.35 5.46
N CYS A 6 1.85 -18.19 5.72
CA CYS A 6 0.80 -18.41 4.72
C CYS A 6 0.98 -17.49 3.50
N MET A 7 1.21 -16.20 3.73
CA MET A 7 1.49 -15.23 2.66
C MET A 7 2.76 -15.57 1.88
N ALA A 8 3.82 -16.02 2.57
CA ALA A 8 5.07 -16.43 1.93
C ALA A 8 4.90 -17.68 1.06
N VAL A 9 4.13 -18.68 1.52
CA VAL A 9 3.82 -19.89 0.75
C VAL A 9 2.98 -19.54 -0.48
N LEU A 10 1.92 -18.75 -0.32
CA LEU A 10 1.05 -18.31 -1.42
C LEU A 10 1.80 -17.43 -2.44
N GLY A 11 2.66 -16.54 -1.96
CA GLY A 11 3.52 -15.70 -2.81
C GLY A 11 4.53 -16.53 -3.61
N THR A 12 5.18 -17.51 -2.96
CA THR A 12 6.08 -18.46 -3.62
C THR A 12 5.34 -19.28 -4.67
N ALA A 13 4.17 -19.82 -4.32
CA ALA A 13 3.31 -20.58 -5.22
C ALA A 13 2.92 -19.74 -6.45
N TYR A 14 2.58 -18.46 -6.27
CA TYR A 14 2.34 -17.55 -7.38
C TYR A 14 3.55 -17.43 -8.31
N VAL A 15 4.76 -17.20 -7.78
CA VAL A 15 5.99 -17.06 -8.60
C VAL A 15 6.26 -18.33 -9.42
N LEU A 16 6.08 -19.50 -8.81
CA LEU A 16 6.29 -20.80 -9.45
C LEU A 16 5.23 -21.12 -10.52
N LEU A 17 3.96 -20.82 -10.21
CA LEU A 17 2.83 -21.13 -11.09
C LEU A 17 2.62 -20.09 -12.20
N LYS A 18 3.18 -18.87 -12.06
CA LYS A 18 2.97 -17.76 -13.00
C LYS A 18 3.25 -18.11 -14.46
N LYS A 19 4.22 -18.99 -14.72
CA LYS A 19 4.58 -19.44 -16.08
C LYS A 19 3.79 -20.65 -16.57
N LYS A 20 3.22 -21.45 -15.66
CA LYS A 20 2.58 -22.74 -15.97
C LYS A 20 1.05 -22.66 -15.98
N ALA A 21 0.45 -21.96 -15.02
CA ALA A 21 -0.99 -21.88 -14.83
C ALA A 21 -1.39 -20.48 -14.33
N LYS A 22 -1.56 -19.54 -15.27
CA LYS A 22 -1.80 -18.12 -14.96
C LYS A 22 -3.01 -17.92 -14.03
N ALA A 23 -4.12 -18.61 -14.28
CA ALA A 23 -5.33 -18.49 -13.44
C ALA A 23 -5.07 -18.91 -11.98
N LYS A 24 -4.44 -20.08 -11.77
CA LYS A 24 -4.10 -20.58 -10.43
C LYS A 24 -3.12 -19.65 -9.72
N ALA A 25 -2.14 -19.12 -10.45
CA ALA A 25 -1.19 -18.15 -9.92
C ALA A 25 -1.90 -16.87 -9.42
N LEU A 26 -2.86 -16.34 -10.19
CA LEU A 26 -3.62 -15.15 -9.79
C LEU A 26 -4.45 -15.40 -8.54
N VAL A 27 -5.05 -16.58 -8.39
CA VAL A 27 -5.76 -16.97 -7.16
C VAL A 27 -4.80 -16.99 -5.98
N CYS A 28 -3.62 -17.60 -6.10
CA CYS A 28 -2.62 -17.56 -5.02
C CYS A 28 -2.20 -16.14 -4.65
N LYS A 29 -2.05 -15.26 -5.65
CA LYS A 29 -1.67 -13.87 -5.45
C LYS A 29 -2.73 -13.10 -4.65
N ALA A 30 -3.99 -13.23 -5.05
CA ALA A 30 -5.13 -12.62 -4.39
C ALA A 30 -5.34 -13.20 -2.98
N ALA A 31 -5.22 -14.52 -2.83
CA ALA A 31 -5.34 -15.21 -1.56
C ALA A 31 -4.32 -14.75 -0.53
N ALA A 32 -3.07 -14.47 -0.94
CA ALA A 32 -2.06 -13.91 -0.04
C ALA A 32 -2.49 -12.56 0.52
N THR A 33 -3.06 -11.69 -0.32
CA THR A 33 -3.59 -10.38 0.08
C THR A 33 -4.89 -10.49 0.88
N CYS A 34 -5.65 -11.58 0.75
CA CYS A 34 -6.80 -11.86 1.61
C CYS A 34 -6.41 -12.19 3.06
N VAL A 35 -5.21 -12.72 3.32
CA VAL A 35 -4.76 -13.05 4.69
C VAL A 35 -4.83 -11.84 5.64
N PRO A 36 -4.23 -10.67 5.35
CA PRO A 36 -4.33 -9.51 6.22
C PRO A 36 -5.77 -8.98 6.35
N PHE A 37 -6.60 -9.12 5.31
CA PHE A 37 -8.03 -8.77 5.39
C PHE A 37 -8.77 -9.67 6.39
N LEU A 38 -8.59 -10.99 6.30
CA LEU A 38 -9.24 -11.93 7.21
C LEU A 38 -8.82 -11.69 8.67
N LEU A 39 -7.53 -11.44 8.89
CA LEU A 39 -7.04 -11.12 10.23
C LEU A 39 -7.60 -9.80 10.75
N LEU A 40 -7.68 -8.77 9.90
CA LEU A 40 -8.33 -7.50 10.25
C LEU A 40 -9.80 -7.71 10.63
N THR A 41 -10.54 -8.53 9.87
CA THR A 41 -11.94 -8.83 10.17
C THR A 41 -12.13 -9.65 11.44
N ALA A 42 -11.23 -10.62 11.70
CA ALA A 42 -11.29 -11.44 12.91
C ALA A 42 -11.05 -10.61 14.18
N ASP A 43 -10.08 -9.70 14.14
CA ASP A 43 -9.79 -8.78 15.25
C ASP A 43 -10.95 -7.81 15.50
N PHE A 44 -11.55 -7.27 14.44
CA PHE A 44 -12.71 -6.39 14.56
C PHE A 44 -13.93 -7.10 15.17
N LEU A 45 -14.17 -8.36 14.80
CA LEU A 45 -15.25 -9.17 15.38
C LEU A 45 -14.98 -9.58 16.83
N ALA A 46 -13.71 -9.71 17.22
CA ALA A 46 -13.31 -10.03 18.59
C ALA A 46 -13.30 -8.79 19.51
N SER A 47 -13.28 -7.58 18.94
CA SER A 47 -13.27 -6.32 19.67
C SER A 47 -14.69 -5.97 20.18
N GLU A 48 -14.84 -5.69 21.48
CA GLU A 48 -16.15 -5.28 22.03
C GLU A 48 -16.59 -3.91 21.47
N SER A 49 -17.87 -3.84 21.10
CA SER A 49 -18.50 -2.79 20.32
C SER A 49 -18.57 -1.45 21.06
N GLY A 50 -17.74 -0.48 20.65
CA GLY A 50 -17.83 0.92 21.09
C GLY A 50 -16.69 1.85 20.68
N SER A 51 -15.80 1.45 19.76
CA SER A 51 -14.53 2.13 19.51
C SER A 51 -14.49 2.96 18.21
N PRO A 52 -13.77 4.11 18.18
CA PRO A 52 -13.35 4.82 16.96
C PRO A 52 -12.70 3.93 15.89
N GLY A 53 -12.30 2.71 16.25
CA GLY A 53 -11.76 1.68 15.38
C GLY A 53 -12.70 1.21 14.26
N ALA A 54 -14.03 1.38 14.37
CA ALA A 54 -14.95 0.94 13.31
C ALA A 54 -14.78 1.71 11.99
N VAL A 55 -14.51 3.02 12.07
CA VAL A 55 -14.25 3.86 10.88
C VAL A 55 -12.90 3.51 10.27
N LEU A 56 -11.86 3.39 11.09
CA LEU A 56 -10.52 3.00 10.66
C LEU A 56 -10.51 1.59 10.03
N TYR A 57 -11.25 0.66 10.63
CA TYR A 57 -11.50 -0.68 10.10
C TYR A 57 -12.17 -0.59 8.73
N GLY A 58 -13.29 0.12 8.60
CA GLY A 58 -14.05 0.20 7.35
C GLY A 58 -13.20 0.70 6.18
N TRP A 59 -12.43 1.77 6.38
CA TRP A 59 -11.53 2.31 5.36
C TRP A 59 -10.38 1.37 5.02
N THR A 60 -9.77 0.72 6.02
CA THR A 60 -8.66 -0.22 5.81
C THR A 60 -9.15 -1.49 5.12
N ALA A 61 -10.28 -2.04 5.55
CA ALA A 61 -10.94 -3.18 4.92
C ALA A 61 -11.32 -2.88 3.46
N GLY A 62 -11.90 -1.70 3.20
CA GLY A 62 -12.18 -1.24 1.84
C GLY A 62 -10.92 -1.14 0.98
N ALA A 63 -9.84 -0.59 1.53
CA ALA A 63 -8.56 -0.52 0.83
C ALA A 63 -8.00 -1.91 0.49
N LEU A 64 -8.07 -2.86 1.41
CA LEU A 64 -7.64 -4.24 1.21
C LEU A 64 -8.45 -4.95 0.11
N LEU A 65 -9.76 -4.76 0.07
CA LEU A 65 -10.61 -5.30 -1.00
C LEU A 65 -10.19 -4.76 -2.38
N PHE A 66 -9.91 -3.46 -2.48
CA PHE A 66 -9.38 -2.87 -3.70
C PHE A 66 -8.00 -3.44 -4.08
N TYR A 67 -7.12 -3.67 -3.11
CA TYR A 67 -5.82 -4.29 -3.35
C TYR A 67 -5.92 -5.75 -3.83
N ILE A 68 -6.82 -6.55 -3.24
CA ILE A 68 -7.11 -7.92 -3.70
C ILE A 68 -7.61 -7.91 -5.15
N ALA A 69 -8.55 -7.02 -5.49
CA ALA A 69 -9.04 -6.87 -6.85
C ALA A 69 -7.93 -6.41 -7.82
N ALA A 70 -7.14 -5.41 -7.40
CA ALA A 70 -6.03 -4.88 -8.18
C ALA A 70 -4.95 -5.93 -8.46
N ASP A 71 -4.71 -6.87 -7.54
CA ASP A 71 -3.73 -7.94 -7.73
C ASP A 71 -4.02 -8.82 -8.94
N VAL A 72 -5.31 -9.08 -9.19
CA VAL A 72 -5.80 -9.81 -10.36
C VAL A 72 -5.83 -8.88 -11.58
N LEU A 73 -6.38 -7.67 -11.43
CA LEU A 73 -6.58 -6.73 -12.53
C LEU A 73 -5.26 -6.23 -13.14
N LEU A 74 -4.18 -6.06 -12.36
CA LEU A 74 -2.87 -5.63 -12.86
C LEU A 74 -2.25 -6.61 -13.87
N GLU A 75 -2.59 -7.90 -13.77
CA GLU A 75 -2.12 -8.96 -14.67
C GLU A 75 -3.06 -9.20 -15.86
N CYS A 76 -4.32 -8.77 -15.76
CA CYS A 76 -5.31 -8.80 -16.83
C CYS A 76 -5.26 -7.53 -17.69
N ARG A 77 -5.52 -6.37 -17.08
CA ARG A 77 -5.53 -5.04 -17.71
C ARG A 77 -4.85 -4.04 -16.78
N PHE A 78 -3.57 -3.81 -17.03
CA PHE A 78 -2.70 -2.98 -16.18
C PHE A 78 -3.31 -1.63 -15.78
N VAL A 79 -3.94 -0.91 -16.71
CA VAL A 79 -4.54 0.42 -16.42
C VAL A 79 -5.71 0.32 -15.44
N ILE A 80 -6.57 -0.69 -15.60
CA ILE A 80 -7.70 -0.92 -14.68
C ILE A 80 -7.18 -1.36 -13.32
N GLY A 81 -6.16 -2.23 -13.30
CA GLY A 81 -5.50 -2.64 -12.07
C GLY A 81 -4.89 -1.46 -11.32
N ALA A 82 -4.18 -0.56 -12.02
CA ALA A 82 -3.62 0.65 -11.43
C ALA A 82 -4.70 1.59 -10.89
N ALA A 83 -5.83 1.73 -11.60
CA ALA A 83 -6.96 2.51 -11.12
C ALA A 83 -7.59 1.92 -9.84
N ALA A 84 -7.83 0.60 -9.80
CA ALA A 84 -8.34 -0.07 -8.60
C ALA A 84 -7.37 0.06 -7.42
N PHE A 85 -6.07 -0.01 -7.69
CA PHE A 85 -5.03 0.17 -6.70
C PHE A 85 -4.97 1.61 -6.15
N SER A 86 -5.11 2.62 -7.02
CA SER A 86 -5.30 4.01 -6.60
C SER A 86 -6.52 4.19 -5.70
N CYS A 87 -7.65 3.54 -6.01
CA CYS A 87 -8.82 3.57 -5.13
C CYS A 87 -8.50 2.98 -3.75
N GLY A 88 -7.74 1.88 -3.70
CA GLY A 88 -7.24 1.32 -2.44
C GLY A 88 -6.39 2.31 -1.64
N HIS A 89 -5.47 3.03 -2.29
CA HIS A 89 -4.68 4.08 -1.64
C HIS A 89 -5.52 5.23 -1.11
N ILE A 90 -6.54 5.67 -1.87
CA ILE A 90 -7.47 6.72 -1.44
C ILE A 90 -8.25 6.26 -0.21
N CYS A 91 -8.76 5.03 -0.20
CA CYS A 91 -9.42 4.45 0.97
C CYS A 91 -8.48 4.40 2.17
N MET A 92 -7.23 3.98 1.99
CA MET A 92 -6.25 3.91 3.06
C MET A 92 -5.91 5.31 3.61
N ALA A 93 -5.72 6.29 2.72
CA ALA A 93 -5.50 7.69 3.07
C ALA A 93 -6.69 8.29 3.83
N ALA A 94 -7.93 8.00 3.39
CA ALA A 94 -9.14 8.39 4.10
C ALA A 94 -9.19 7.78 5.51
N GLY A 95 -8.74 6.53 5.66
CA GLY A 95 -8.58 5.88 6.96
C GLY A 95 -7.63 6.64 7.89
N PHE A 96 -6.47 7.09 7.40
CA PHE A 96 -5.56 7.93 8.19
C PHE A 96 -6.18 9.28 8.59
N LEU A 97 -6.86 9.94 7.66
CA LEU A 97 -7.45 11.27 7.89
C LEU A 97 -8.66 11.24 8.84
N THR A 98 -9.45 10.17 8.80
CA THR A 98 -10.71 10.07 9.56
C THR A 98 -10.60 9.16 10.79
N GLY A 99 -9.60 8.27 10.87
CA GLY A 99 -9.42 7.31 11.94
C GLY A 99 -8.82 7.87 13.24
N GLY A 100 -8.64 9.19 13.33
CA GLY A 100 -8.15 9.87 14.54
C GLY A 100 -6.66 9.71 14.84
N GLU A 101 -5.93 8.90 14.06
CA GLU A 101 -4.48 8.68 14.21
C GLU A 101 -3.67 9.98 14.05
N LEU A 102 -4.15 10.89 13.20
CA LEU A 102 -3.55 12.21 12.99
C LEU A 102 -4.10 13.30 13.94
N THR A 103 -5.05 13.02 14.83
CA THR A 103 -5.62 14.01 15.76
C THR A 103 -5.30 13.71 17.23
N ASN A 104 -5.23 12.45 17.65
CA ASN A 104 -5.33 12.03 19.06
C ASN A 104 -3.99 11.79 19.79
N SER A 105 -2.93 12.57 19.54
CA SER A 105 -1.61 12.31 20.17
C SER A 105 -1.36 13.19 21.39
N ALA A 106 -0.98 12.55 22.50
CA ALA A 106 -0.77 13.11 23.85
C ALA A 106 0.59 13.83 24.06
N GLY A 107 1.12 14.50 23.05
CA GLY A 107 2.39 15.25 23.13
C GLY A 107 2.28 16.67 22.57
N THR A 108 3.25 17.53 22.86
CA THR A 108 3.34 18.94 22.39
C THR A 108 3.01 19.03 20.90
N VAL A 109 1.78 19.48 20.60
CA VAL A 109 1.18 19.39 19.28
C VAL A 109 1.77 20.50 18.40
N PRO A 110 2.55 20.20 17.34
CA PRO A 110 2.72 21.16 16.27
C PRO A 110 1.32 21.42 15.69
N GLY A 111 0.90 22.69 15.59
CA GLY A 111 -0.44 23.05 15.13
C GLY A 111 -0.80 22.35 13.81
N GLN A 112 -2.09 22.16 13.53
CA GLN A 112 -2.56 21.42 12.33
C GLN A 112 -1.90 21.90 11.02
N ALA A 113 -1.54 23.18 10.93
CA ALA A 113 -0.79 23.75 9.81
C ALA A 113 0.62 23.14 9.64
N ALA A 114 1.36 22.92 10.73
CA ALA A 114 2.69 22.31 10.68
C ALA A 114 2.61 20.81 10.32
N LEU A 115 1.56 20.10 10.76
CA LEU A 115 1.29 18.72 10.33
C LEU A 115 0.99 18.66 8.84
N ALA A 116 0.10 19.53 8.35
CA ALA A 116 -0.23 19.60 6.94
C ALA A 116 1.01 19.95 6.09
N ALA A 117 1.83 20.91 6.54
CA ALA A 117 3.08 21.26 5.89
C ALA A 117 4.09 20.10 5.88
N GLY A 118 4.22 19.36 6.99
CA GLY A 118 5.07 18.17 7.08
C GLY A 118 4.61 17.05 6.15
N CYS A 119 3.30 16.74 6.14
CA CYS A 119 2.70 15.77 5.22
C CYS A 119 2.91 16.19 3.75
N LEU A 120 2.73 17.48 3.44
CA LEU A 120 2.96 18.01 2.10
C LEU A 120 4.43 17.88 1.69
N ALA A 121 5.36 18.26 2.58
CA ALA A 121 6.80 18.14 2.34
C ALA A 121 7.21 16.67 2.09
N LEU A 122 6.71 15.73 2.91
CA LEU A 122 6.94 14.29 2.72
C LEU A 122 6.32 13.79 1.40
N THR A 123 5.13 14.26 1.05
CA THR A 123 4.49 13.91 -0.22
C THR A 123 5.33 14.38 -1.40
N VAL A 124 5.78 15.63 -1.39
CA VAL A 124 6.66 16.20 -2.41
C VAL A 124 7.97 15.41 -2.49
N MET A 125 8.56 15.04 -1.35
CA MET A 125 9.76 14.22 -1.29
C MET A 125 9.55 12.84 -1.92
N PHE A 126 8.48 12.13 -1.60
CA PHE A 126 8.17 10.82 -2.20
C PHE A 126 7.87 10.93 -3.70
N VAL A 127 7.11 11.94 -4.13
CA VAL A 127 6.85 12.21 -5.54
C VAL A 127 8.16 12.50 -6.28
N ALA A 128 9.03 13.34 -5.72
CA ALA A 128 10.33 13.66 -6.29
C ALA A 128 11.20 12.39 -6.41
N ALA A 129 11.27 11.57 -5.35
CA ALA A 129 12.01 10.31 -5.37
C ALA A 129 11.48 9.34 -6.44
N ALA A 130 10.16 9.19 -6.55
CA ALA A 130 9.53 8.34 -7.56
C ALA A 130 9.77 8.87 -8.99
N CYS A 131 9.63 10.18 -9.21
CA CYS A 131 9.91 10.83 -10.50
C CYS A 131 11.38 10.70 -10.90
N LEU A 132 12.31 10.86 -9.95
CA LEU A 132 13.75 10.67 -10.19
C LEU A 132 14.08 9.22 -10.55
N ALA A 133 13.50 8.26 -9.81
CA ALA A 133 13.68 6.83 -10.10
C ALA A 133 13.11 6.43 -11.47
N LEU A 134 12.00 7.07 -11.88
CA LEU A 134 11.32 6.79 -13.15
C LEU A 134 11.72 7.74 -14.30
N ARG A 135 12.66 8.67 -14.08
CA ARG A 135 13.01 9.76 -15.02
C ARG A 135 13.29 9.27 -16.44
N LYS A 136 13.96 8.12 -16.56
CA LYS A 136 14.34 7.50 -17.85
C LYS A 136 13.13 7.01 -18.65
N TYR A 137 12.00 6.77 -17.99
CA TYR A 137 10.78 6.22 -18.58
C TYR A 137 9.70 7.30 -18.83
N LEU A 138 9.81 8.48 -18.20
CA LEU A 138 8.86 9.59 -18.37
C LEU A 138 8.66 10.04 -19.83
N PRO A 139 9.71 10.16 -20.68
CA PRO A 139 9.53 10.58 -22.08
C PRO A 139 8.64 9.60 -22.86
N HIS A 140 8.80 8.30 -22.61
CA HIS A 140 8.02 7.24 -23.26
C HIS A 140 6.55 7.26 -22.83
N LEU A 141 6.28 7.59 -21.56
CA LEU A 141 4.91 7.76 -21.05
C LEU A 141 4.24 9.01 -21.62
N LYS A 142 5.00 10.09 -21.82
CA LYS A 142 4.52 11.33 -22.44
C LYS A 142 4.08 11.09 -23.89
N THR A 143 4.86 10.36 -24.68
CA THR A 143 4.51 10.00 -26.06
C THR A 143 3.21 9.20 -26.15
N LYS A 144 2.93 8.37 -25.15
CA LYS A 144 1.71 7.53 -25.09
C LYS A 144 0.50 8.19 -24.42
N ARG A 145 0.59 9.48 -24.05
CA ARG A 145 -0.43 10.20 -23.25
C ARG A 145 -0.81 9.51 -21.92
N LEU A 146 0.07 8.65 -21.39
CA LEU A 146 -0.12 7.94 -20.12
C LEU A 146 0.59 8.62 -18.94
N LEU A 147 1.26 9.75 -19.20
CA LEU A 147 1.96 10.51 -18.17
C LEU A 147 1.02 11.01 -17.09
N LEU A 148 -0.14 11.58 -17.47
CA LEU A 148 -1.08 12.14 -16.51
C LEU A 148 -1.64 11.08 -15.54
N PRO A 149 -2.16 9.91 -16.00
CA PRO A 149 -2.54 8.81 -15.12
C PRO A 149 -1.39 8.26 -14.26
N ALA A 150 -0.16 8.23 -14.77
CA ALA A 150 0.99 7.74 -14.02
C ALA A 150 1.40 8.72 -12.91
N VAL A 151 1.40 10.02 -13.20
CA VAL A 151 1.71 11.06 -12.20
C VAL A 151 0.62 11.12 -11.14
N SER A 152 -0.66 11.06 -11.52
CA SER A 152 -1.75 11.06 -10.54
C SER A 152 -1.68 9.86 -9.60
N TYR A 153 -1.35 8.67 -10.13
CA TYR A 153 -1.08 7.48 -9.33
C TYR A 153 0.05 7.70 -8.32
N VAL A 154 1.20 8.21 -8.79
CA VAL A 154 2.37 8.47 -7.92
C VAL A 154 2.04 9.48 -6.83
N VAL A 155 1.27 10.52 -7.13
CA VAL A 155 0.83 11.53 -6.15
C VAL A 155 -0.07 10.89 -5.09
N ILE A 156 -1.08 10.12 -5.49
CA ILE A 156 -2.00 9.43 -4.56
C ILE A 156 -1.22 8.48 -3.63
N LEU A 157 -0.34 7.65 -4.20
CA LEU A 157 0.51 6.74 -3.44
C LEU A 157 1.41 7.51 -2.45
N SER A 158 2.06 8.57 -2.92
CA SER A 158 2.98 9.38 -2.10
C SER A 158 2.25 10.09 -0.97
N MET A 159 1.01 10.53 -1.20
CA MET A 159 0.13 11.11 -0.18
C MET A 159 -0.26 10.07 0.87
N MET A 160 -0.67 8.86 0.44
CA MET A 160 -0.99 7.79 1.38
C MET A 160 0.23 7.41 2.24
N ALA A 161 1.42 7.32 1.65
CA ALA A 161 2.65 7.01 2.36
C ALA A 161 3.09 8.13 3.31
N SER A 162 2.95 9.40 2.93
CA SER A 162 3.26 10.53 3.81
C SER A 162 2.32 10.56 5.01
N LEU A 163 1.03 10.28 4.81
CA LEU A 163 0.06 10.14 5.90
C LEU A 163 0.43 8.99 6.84
N ALA A 164 0.87 7.85 6.30
CA ALA A 164 1.33 6.72 7.11
C ALA A 164 2.57 7.04 7.94
N VAL A 165 3.56 7.73 7.37
CA VAL A 165 4.76 8.16 8.10
C VAL A 165 4.40 9.19 9.16
N SER A 166 3.57 10.19 8.84
CA SER A 166 3.14 11.21 9.80
C SER A 166 2.30 10.62 10.93
N ALA A 167 1.38 9.69 10.63
CA ALA A 167 0.65 8.94 11.65
C ALA A 167 1.62 8.11 12.52
N GLY A 168 2.59 7.44 11.90
CA GLY A 168 3.59 6.66 12.62
C GLY A 168 4.44 7.47 13.59
N ILE A 169 4.94 8.63 13.16
CA ILE A 169 5.70 9.56 14.01
C ILE A 169 4.85 10.04 15.19
N ARG A 170 3.55 10.29 14.96
CA ARG A 170 2.61 10.77 15.97
C ARG A 170 2.17 9.73 16.98
N SER A 171 1.93 8.51 16.53
CA SER A 171 1.57 7.39 17.42
C SER A 171 2.77 6.98 18.27
N GLY A 172 3.99 7.09 17.73
CA GLY A 172 5.20 6.64 18.40
C GLY A 172 5.19 5.14 18.70
N GLY A 173 6.24 4.66 19.37
CA GLY A 173 6.36 3.26 19.78
C GLY A 173 6.34 2.26 18.62
N GLU A 174 6.03 1.00 18.94
CA GLU A 174 6.02 -0.10 17.97
C GLU A 174 4.93 0.05 16.91
N ARG A 175 3.71 0.46 17.34
CA ARG A 175 2.58 0.69 16.41
C ARG A 175 2.91 1.78 15.39
N GLY A 176 3.52 2.87 15.83
CA GLY A 176 3.94 3.94 14.94
C GLY A 176 5.03 3.51 13.94
N ALA A 177 6.01 2.73 14.40
CA ALA A 177 7.05 2.19 13.54
C ALA A 177 6.50 1.24 12.46
N VAL A 178 5.56 0.36 12.83
CA VAL A 178 4.87 -0.56 11.91
C VAL A 178 4.11 0.22 10.83
N THR A 179 3.37 1.26 11.21
CA THR A 179 2.61 2.09 10.27
C THR A 179 3.51 2.81 9.27
N ALA A 180 4.56 3.48 9.76
CA ALA A 180 5.51 4.19 8.90
C ALA A 180 6.25 3.23 7.96
N ALA A 181 6.72 2.09 8.47
CA ALA A 181 7.37 1.05 7.68
C ALA A 181 6.43 0.50 6.59
N GLY A 182 5.16 0.27 6.93
CA GLY A 182 4.13 -0.15 5.98
C GLY A 182 4.01 0.82 4.80
N GLY A 183 3.88 2.12 5.06
CA GLY A 183 3.82 3.15 4.00
C GLY A 183 5.08 3.22 3.14
N ILE A 184 6.27 3.16 3.76
CA ILE A 184 7.56 3.21 3.04
C ILE A 184 7.74 1.98 2.16
N CYS A 185 7.47 0.78 2.68
CA CYS A 185 7.52 -0.46 1.91
C CYS A 185 6.58 -0.41 0.69
N PHE A 186 5.42 0.25 0.84
CA PHE A 186 4.47 0.44 -0.24
C PHE A 186 5.10 1.24 -1.39
N VAL A 187 5.66 2.41 -1.08
CA VAL A 187 6.29 3.29 -2.08
C VAL A 187 7.43 2.59 -2.80
N ILE A 188 8.29 1.88 -2.06
CA ILE A 188 9.43 1.17 -2.66
C ILE A 188 8.95 0.05 -3.59
N SER A 189 7.94 -0.73 -3.17
CA SER A 189 7.32 -1.77 -4.00
C SER A 189 6.85 -1.21 -5.34
N ASP A 190 6.15 -0.08 -5.31
CA ASP A 190 5.51 0.51 -6.49
C ASP A 190 6.51 1.19 -7.44
N ILE A 191 7.55 1.83 -6.89
CA ILE A 191 8.67 2.32 -7.69
C ILE A 191 9.33 1.14 -8.43
N LEU A 192 9.58 0.03 -7.73
CA LEU A 192 10.13 -1.18 -8.35
C LEU A 192 9.18 -1.80 -9.38
N LEU A 193 7.86 -1.77 -9.14
CA LEU A 193 6.84 -2.21 -10.08
C LEU A 193 6.90 -1.38 -11.37
N GLY A 194 6.96 -0.04 -11.24
CA GLY A 194 7.12 0.89 -12.34
C GLY A 194 8.39 0.61 -13.15
N ILE A 195 9.54 0.47 -12.47
CA ILE A 195 10.83 0.17 -13.12
C ILE A 195 10.77 -1.19 -13.84
N ASN A 196 10.19 -2.22 -13.22
CA ASN A 196 10.14 -3.57 -13.80
C ASN A 196 9.17 -3.64 -14.98
N ARG A 197 8.10 -2.84 -14.98
CA ARG A 197 7.08 -2.84 -16.03
C ARG A 197 7.43 -1.95 -17.21
N LEU A 198 8.06 -0.79 -16.96
CA LEU A 198 8.47 0.17 -17.98
C LEU A 198 9.88 -0.12 -18.53
N GLY A 199 10.68 -0.92 -17.82
CA GLY A 199 11.98 -1.39 -18.27
C GLY A 199 11.92 -2.24 -19.54
N ARG A 200 12.96 -2.15 -20.39
CA ARG A 200 13.09 -2.93 -21.64
C ARG A 200 13.09 -4.45 -21.43
N LYS A 201 13.55 -4.93 -20.28
CA LYS A 201 13.55 -6.36 -19.90
C LYS A 201 12.90 -6.53 -18.54
N ARG A 202 11.84 -7.36 -18.47
CA ARG A 202 11.21 -7.73 -17.20
C ARG A 202 12.13 -8.67 -16.43
N SER A 203 12.51 -8.27 -15.22
CA SER A 203 13.30 -9.10 -14.32
C SER A 203 12.38 -9.89 -13.38
N SER A 204 12.58 -11.20 -13.32
CA SER A 204 11.85 -12.07 -12.38
C SER A 204 12.20 -11.73 -10.93
N ALA A 205 13.47 -11.43 -10.65
CA ALA A 205 13.94 -11.08 -9.30
C ALA A 205 13.30 -9.76 -8.82
N ARG A 206 13.24 -8.74 -9.68
CA ARG A 206 12.54 -7.49 -9.35
C ARG A 206 11.04 -7.72 -9.15
N GLY A 207 10.43 -8.58 -9.96
CA GLY A 207 9.03 -8.96 -9.77
C GLY A 207 8.75 -9.64 -8.43
N ALA A 208 9.66 -10.48 -7.95
CA ALA A 208 9.56 -11.10 -6.63
C ALA A 208 9.78 -10.07 -5.51
N ALA A 209 10.77 -9.18 -5.64
CA ALA A 209 11.03 -8.12 -4.66
C ALA A 209 9.84 -7.17 -4.50
N VAL A 210 9.20 -6.78 -5.61
CA VAL A 210 7.93 -6.01 -5.60
C VAL A 210 6.88 -6.74 -4.77
N LEU A 211 6.68 -8.02 -5.06
CA LEU A 211 5.63 -8.80 -4.37
C LEU A 211 5.89 -8.92 -2.87
N ILE A 212 7.14 -9.17 -2.46
CA ILE A 212 7.52 -9.29 -1.05
C ILE A 212 7.29 -7.97 -0.32
N LEU A 213 7.78 -6.86 -0.87
CA LEU A 213 7.63 -5.54 -0.26
C LEU A 213 6.17 -5.10 -0.18
N TYR A 214 5.38 -5.41 -1.21
CA TYR A 214 3.94 -5.19 -1.23
C TYR A 214 3.23 -5.98 -0.13
N TYR A 215 3.49 -7.28 -0.01
CA TYR A 215 2.86 -8.12 1.02
C TYR A 215 3.26 -7.69 2.43
N ILE A 216 4.52 -7.35 2.65
CA ILE A 216 4.97 -6.76 3.92
C ILE A 216 4.18 -5.47 4.20
N SER A 217 4.11 -4.56 3.22
CA SER A 217 3.41 -3.29 3.37
C SER A 217 1.94 -3.47 3.74
N VAL A 218 1.20 -4.29 3.00
CA VAL A 218 -0.23 -4.54 3.24
C VAL A 218 -0.45 -5.18 4.61
N TYR A 219 0.42 -6.11 5.01
CA TYR A 219 0.35 -6.75 6.33
C TYR A 219 0.62 -5.74 7.46
N LEU A 220 1.66 -4.91 7.34
CA LEU A 220 1.99 -3.88 8.33
C LEU A 220 0.90 -2.80 8.44
N LEU A 221 0.28 -2.42 7.32
CA LEU A 221 -0.82 -1.45 7.31
C LEU A 221 -2.15 -2.01 7.83
N ALA A 222 -2.33 -3.33 7.86
CA ALA A 222 -3.45 -3.97 8.54
C ALA A 222 -3.16 -4.11 10.04
N LEU A 223 -1.94 -4.53 10.39
CA LEU A 223 -1.41 -4.65 11.75
C LEU A 223 -1.62 -3.41 12.62
N ARG A 224 -1.52 -2.21 12.03
CA ARG A 224 -1.70 -0.95 12.76
C ARG A 224 -3.08 -0.79 13.39
N VAL A 225 -4.09 -1.46 12.83
CA VAL A 225 -5.49 -1.35 13.25
C VAL A 225 -5.79 -2.32 14.40
N TRP A 226 -4.95 -3.33 14.62
CA TRP A 226 -5.20 -4.33 15.66
C TRP A 226 -5.17 -3.74 17.06
N ALA A 227 -6.23 -4.03 17.82
CA ALA A 227 -6.34 -3.71 19.22
C ALA A 227 -5.58 -4.76 20.03
N TYR A 228 -4.28 -4.52 20.28
CA TYR A 228 -3.58 -5.22 21.36
C TYR A 228 -4.02 -4.70 22.71
#